data_AF-A0A7X8TS30-F1
#
_entry.id   AF-A0A7X8TS30-F1
#
_cell.length_a   1.000
_cell.length_b   1.000
_cell.length_c   1.000
_cell.angle_alpha   90.00
_cell.angle_beta   90.00
_cell.angle_gamma   90.00
#
_symmetry.space_group_name_H-M   'P 1'
#
loop_
_entity.id
_entity.type
_entity.pdbx_description
1 polymer ?
#
loop_
_entity_poly.entity_id
_entity_poly.type
_entity_poly.pdbx_seq_one_letter_code
_entity_poly.pdbx_strand_id
1 'polypeptide(L)'
;MGIFDIIFGKRKSIEQVKNDETNKVSSEVKQAPKQYKTLASQNADLIEGMQFHATCQLRTPIAVLERHGEVYLGEGEPPKYGSPQDGVWIAKLDSAYDFLAESRTCSSDAGEVKAEEYIAYAIGLLRIFESDKTISEKMAEAVSYAENSEEKKQIEQGILKCYRESSIVDVMVRYITESERFEYYLDKPEKLTLVNGVNDKIASSLKESGIQTIKELSYLTEDDLINIKGIGRVRAQEILAQFSRVL
;
A
#
# COMPACT_ATOMS: atom_id res chain seq x y z
N MET A 1 47.21 11.63 0.58
CA MET A 1 46.11 10.89 -0.05
C MET A 1 44.81 11.42 0.52
N GLY A 2 44.01 12.08 -0.31
CA GLY A 2 42.86 12.86 0.14
C GLY A 2 41.54 12.09 0.00
N ILE A 3 40.68 12.29 0.98
CA ILE A 3 39.27 11.86 1.13
C ILE A 3 38.32 12.19 -0.04
N PHE A 4 38.80 12.74 -1.16
CA PHE A 4 38.00 13.06 -2.34
C PHE A 4 38.09 12.01 -3.47
N ASP A 5 39.02 11.05 -3.41
CA ASP A 5 39.16 9.98 -4.43
C ASP A 5 38.23 8.77 -4.21
N ILE A 6 37.42 8.76 -3.14
CA ILE A 6 36.51 7.65 -2.80
C ILE A 6 35.12 7.82 -3.45
N ILE A 7 34.78 9.01 -3.96
CA ILE A 7 33.42 9.34 -4.44
C ILE A 7 33.29 9.33 -5.97
N PHE A 8 34.37 9.38 -6.74
CA PHE A 8 34.31 9.38 -8.21
C PHE A 8 35.14 8.25 -8.84
N GLY A 9 34.60 7.03 -8.75
CA GLY A 9 35.09 5.87 -9.49
C GLY A 9 34.97 6.04 -11.01
N LYS A 10 36.05 5.67 -11.71
CA LYS A 10 36.25 5.57 -13.17
C LYS A 10 34.95 5.41 -13.99
N ARG A 11 34.65 6.40 -14.85
CA ARG A 11 33.59 6.32 -15.88
C ARG A 11 33.92 5.23 -16.90
N LYS A 12 33.04 4.22 -17.01
CA LYS A 12 33.03 3.28 -18.16
C LYS A 12 32.47 3.99 -19.40
N SER A 13 32.91 3.57 -20.59
CA SER A 13 32.53 4.14 -21.88
C SER A 13 31.05 3.89 -22.21
N ILE A 14 30.41 4.87 -22.86
CA ILE A 14 28.98 4.93 -23.20
C ILE A 14 28.51 3.75 -24.06
N GLU A 15 29.40 3.11 -24.81
CA GLU A 15 29.09 1.90 -25.60
C GLU A 15 28.96 0.62 -24.77
N GLN A 16 29.58 0.52 -23.58
CA GLN A 16 29.37 -0.63 -22.68
C GLN A 16 28.03 -0.56 -21.93
N VAL A 17 27.49 0.65 -21.72
CA VAL A 17 26.22 0.86 -21.01
C VAL A 17 25.03 0.44 -21.89
N LYS A 18 25.08 0.69 -23.20
CA LYS A 18 23.97 0.36 -24.13
C LYS A 18 23.75 -1.14 -24.34
N ASN A 19 24.80 -1.96 -24.22
CA ASN A 19 24.70 -3.41 -24.41
C ASN A 19 24.23 -4.16 -23.15
N ASP A 20 24.38 -3.57 -21.95
CA ASP A 20 23.87 -4.15 -20.70
C ASP A 20 22.41 -3.75 -20.39
N GLU A 21 21.92 -2.65 -20.97
CA GLU A 21 20.54 -2.15 -20.73
C GLU A 21 19.46 -2.86 -21.56
N THR A 22 19.82 -3.55 -22.65
CA THR A 22 18.84 -4.17 -23.57
C THR A 22 18.45 -5.61 -23.23
N ASN A 23 19.00 -6.21 -22.18
CA ASN A 23 18.67 -7.59 -21.78
C ASN A 23 18.33 -7.77 -20.29
N LYS A 24 18.03 -6.69 -19.56
CA LYS A 24 17.50 -6.78 -18.20
C LYS A 24 15.97 -6.84 -18.24
N VAL A 25 15.45 -7.95 -18.77
CA VAL A 25 14.13 -8.43 -18.35
C VAL A 25 14.20 -8.48 -16.84
N SER A 26 13.33 -7.71 -16.17
CA SER A 26 13.21 -7.72 -14.72
C SER A 26 12.89 -9.13 -14.27
N SER A 27 13.92 -9.89 -13.92
CA SER A 27 13.74 -11.15 -13.22
C SER A 27 13.06 -10.77 -11.91
N GLU A 28 11.76 -11.04 -11.81
CA GLU A 28 11.04 -10.98 -10.55
C GLU A 28 11.93 -11.61 -9.48
N VAL A 29 12.28 -10.83 -8.46
CA VAL A 29 13.02 -11.35 -7.32
C VAL A 29 12.07 -12.34 -6.65
N LYS A 30 12.22 -13.62 -6.95
CA LYS A 30 11.43 -14.68 -6.35
C LYS A 30 11.99 -14.93 -4.95
N GLN A 31 11.11 -15.17 -3.96
CA GLN A 31 11.54 -15.71 -2.66
C GLN A 31 12.40 -16.95 -2.96
N ALA A 32 13.69 -16.94 -2.60
CA ALA A 32 14.64 -17.97 -3.00
C ALA A 32 14.51 -19.19 -2.09
N PRO A 33 13.73 -20.23 -2.43
CA PRO A 33 13.24 -21.19 -1.45
C PRO A 33 14.33 -22.18 -1.00
N LYS A 34 15.34 -22.39 -1.86
CA LYS A 34 16.45 -23.32 -1.61
C LYS A 34 17.37 -22.90 -0.46
N GLN A 35 17.55 -21.59 -0.24
CA GLN A 35 18.41 -21.10 0.84
C GLN A 35 17.81 -21.42 2.22
N TYR A 36 16.49 -21.36 2.33
CA TYR A 36 15.77 -21.69 3.56
C TYR A 36 15.89 -23.17 3.95
N LYS A 37 15.82 -24.07 2.97
CA LYS A 37 16.03 -25.51 3.20
C LYS A 37 17.41 -25.80 3.78
N THR A 38 18.46 -25.25 3.17
CA THR A 38 19.83 -25.44 3.64
C THR A 38 19.98 -24.94 5.08
N LEU A 39 19.43 -23.76 5.39
CA LEU A 39 19.52 -23.15 6.71
C LEU A 39 18.83 -24.00 7.79
N ALA A 40 17.61 -24.49 7.56
CA ALA A 40 16.90 -25.33 8.52
C ALA A 40 17.63 -26.67 8.75
N SER A 41 18.06 -27.35 7.68
CA SER A 41 18.73 -28.65 7.79
C SER A 41 20.08 -28.61 8.51
N GLN A 42 20.83 -27.51 8.36
CA GLN A 42 22.16 -27.35 8.97
C GLN A 42 22.11 -26.98 10.46
N ASN A 43 20.93 -26.61 10.97
CA ASN A 43 20.74 -26.08 12.33
C ASN A 43 19.53 -26.76 13.01
N ALA A 44 19.29 -28.03 12.70
CA ALA A 44 18.14 -28.79 13.19
C ALA A 44 18.17 -29.01 14.72
N ASP A 45 19.31 -28.72 15.37
CA ASP A 45 19.48 -28.68 16.82
C ASP A 45 18.92 -27.41 17.47
N LEU A 46 18.73 -26.33 16.69
CA LEU A 46 18.27 -25.01 17.15
C LEU A 46 16.92 -24.59 16.55
N ILE A 47 16.54 -25.16 15.41
CA ILE A 47 15.42 -24.72 14.58
C ILE A 47 14.42 -25.85 14.43
N GLU A 48 13.16 -25.58 14.77
CA GLU A 48 12.04 -26.52 14.60
C GLU A 48 11.55 -26.59 13.14
N GLY A 49 11.75 -25.51 12.38
CA GLY A 49 11.33 -25.42 10.98
C GLY A 49 11.36 -23.98 10.47
N MET A 50 10.54 -23.69 9.47
CA MET A 50 10.40 -22.34 8.92
C MET A 50 9.06 -21.75 9.34
N GLN A 51 9.02 -20.48 9.77
CA GLN A 51 7.80 -19.75 10.04
C GLN A 51 7.61 -18.60 9.05
N PHE A 52 6.42 -18.50 8.49
CA PHE A 52 6.09 -17.43 7.56
C PHE A 52 5.77 -16.14 8.31
N HIS A 53 6.44 -15.05 7.92
CA HIS A 53 6.17 -13.71 8.43
C HIS A 53 5.68 -12.84 7.29
N ALA A 54 4.38 -12.54 7.31
CA ALA A 54 3.81 -11.52 6.44
C ALA A 54 4.35 -10.13 6.79
N THR A 55 4.56 -9.28 5.79
CA THR A 55 4.97 -7.89 5.98
C THR A 55 3.81 -7.09 6.55
N CYS A 56 4.03 -6.41 7.69
CA CYS A 56 3.02 -5.62 8.40
C CYS A 56 2.79 -4.26 7.71
N GLN A 57 2.12 -4.30 6.56
CA GLN A 57 1.73 -3.11 5.78
C GLN A 57 0.33 -3.32 5.21
N LEU A 58 -0.46 -2.25 5.09
CA LEU A 58 -1.83 -2.32 4.55
C LEU A 58 -1.88 -2.78 3.09
N ARG A 59 -0.79 -2.59 2.32
CA ARG A 59 -0.67 -3.09 0.95
C ARG A 59 -0.53 -4.60 0.85
N THR A 60 -0.18 -5.28 1.95
CA THR A 60 0.04 -6.73 1.93
C THR A 60 -1.30 -7.43 1.72
N PRO A 61 -1.44 -8.30 0.70
CA PRO A 61 -2.72 -8.95 0.41
C PRO A 61 -3.24 -9.77 1.59
N ILE A 62 -4.56 -9.79 1.79
CA ILE A 62 -5.19 -10.52 2.91
C ILE A 62 -4.76 -11.99 2.94
N ALA A 63 -4.72 -12.63 1.76
CA ALA A 63 -4.42 -14.04 1.64
C ALA A 63 -2.98 -14.37 2.03
N VAL A 64 -2.10 -13.36 2.07
CA VAL A 64 -0.73 -13.47 2.58
C VAL A 64 -0.70 -13.19 4.08
N LEU A 65 -1.43 -12.16 4.56
CA LEU A 65 -1.55 -11.85 5.99
C LEU A 65 -2.12 -13.04 6.79
N GLU A 66 -3.11 -13.74 6.24
CA GLU A 66 -3.72 -14.93 6.85
C GLU A 66 -2.76 -16.11 7.01
N ARG A 67 -1.62 -16.10 6.32
CA ARG A 67 -0.55 -17.11 6.43
C ARG A 67 0.49 -16.75 7.48
N HIS A 68 0.41 -15.56 8.07
CA HIS A 68 1.35 -15.14 9.10
C HIS A 68 1.37 -16.15 10.27
N GLY A 69 2.57 -16.51 10.70
CA GLY A 69 2.80 -17.47 11.78
C GLY A 69 2.73 -18.94 11.35
N GLU A 70 2.37 -19.25 10.10
CA GLU A 70 2.34 -20.63 9.58
C GLU A 70 3.72 -21.27 9.69
N VAL A 71 3.78 -22.51 10.16
CA VAL A 71 5.03 -23.26 10.34
C VAL A 71 5.13 -24.40 9.33
N TYR A 72 6.21 -24.40 8.57
CA TYR A 72 6.57 -25.42 7.62
C TYR A 72 7.67 -26.33 8.19
N LEU A 73 7.34 -27.61 8.35
CA LEU A 73 8.22 -28.67 8.88
C LEU A 73 8.69 -29.65 7.78
N GLY A 74 8.38 -29.38 6.51
CA GLY A 74 8.65 -30.33 5.43
C GLY A 74 10.10 -30.34 4.96
N GLU A 75 10.49 -31.43 4.30
CA GLU A 75 11.82 -31.64 3.70
C GLU A 75 12.04 -30.88 2.37
N GLY A 76 11.03 -30.10 1.93
CA GLY A 76 10.96 -29.48 0.61
C GLY A 76 11.11 -27.95 0.62
N GLU A 77 10.77 -27.33 -0.51
CA GLU A 77 10.65 -25.87 -0.57
C GLU A 77 9.35 -25.44 0.15
N PRO A 78 9.39 -24.44 1.05
CA PRO A 78 8.18 -23.91 1.65
C PRO A 78 7.20 -23.38 0.60
N PRO A 79 5.88 -23.40 0.87
CA PRO A 79 4.88 -22.79 0.00
C PRO A 79 5.21 -21.33 -0.33
N LYS A 80 4.84 -20.88 -1.53
CA LYS A 80 5.03 -19.49 -1.94
C LYS A 80 3.76 -18.70 -1.66
N TYR A 81 3.91 -17.62 -0.91
CA TYR A 81 2.85 -16.67 -0.62
C TYR A 81 3.27 -15.29 -1.14
N GLY A 82 2.50 -14.76 -2.08
CA GLY A 82 2.76 -13.47 -2.70
C GLY A 82 4.18 -13.33 -3.25
N SER A 83 4.72 -12.12 -3.12
CA SER A 83 6.10 -11.78 -3.48
C SER A 83 6.95 -11.51 -2.22
N PRO A 84 8.29 -11.41 -2.30
CA PRO A 84 9.14 -11.17 -1.13
C PRO A 84 8.83 -9.88 -0.35
N GLN A 85 8.18 -8.91 -1.00
CA GLN A 85 7.73 -7.68 -0.33
C GLN A 85 6.47 -7.90 0.52
N ASP A 86 5.75 -9.01 0.34
CA ASP A 86 4.50 -9.30 1.06
C ASP A 86 4.73 -10.23 2.26
N GLY A 87 5.86 -10.94 2.27
CA GLY A 87 6.28 -11.76 3.39
C GLY A 87 7.51 -12.59 3.06
N VAL A 88 8.02 -13.28 4.08
CA VAL A 88 9.20 -14.12 3.97
C VAL A 88 9.15 -15.27 4.97
N TRP A 89 9.74 -16.40 4.59
CA TRP A 89 9.99 -17.50 5.51
C TRP A 89 11.27 -17.24 6.30
N ILE A 90 11.20 -17.31 7.62
CA ILE A 90 12.38 -17.23 8.49
C ILE A 90 12.47 -18.48 9.37
N ALA A 91 13.65 -18.77 9.89
CA ALA A 91 13.84 -19.87 10.81
C ALA A 91 12.99 -19.69 12.08
N LYS A 92 12.26 -20.73 12.45
CA LYS A 92 11.57 -20.82 13.72
C LYS A 92 12.51 -21.49 14.73
N LEU A 93 13.00 -20.71 15.70
CA LEU A 93 13.80 -21.28 16.79
C LEU A 93 12.96 -22.24 17.64
N ASP A 94 13.60 -23.27 18.17
CA ASP A 94 13.02 -24.07 19.23
C ASP A 94 12.74 -23.20 20.45
N SER A 95 11.58 -23.41 21.08
CA SER A 95 11.15 -22.66 22.25
C SER A 95 12.17 -22.63 23.39
N ALA A 96 13.02 -23.66 23.53
CA ALA A 96 14.10 -23.71 24.50
C ALA A 96 15.17 -22.62 24.27
N TYR A 97 15.27 -22.09 23.05
CA TYR A 97 16.23 -21.05 22.65
C TYR A 97 15.58 -19.71 22.31
N ASP A 98 14.25 -19.63 22.29
CA ASP A 98 13.51 -18.44 21.87
C ASP A 98 13.12 -17.52 23.04
N PHE A 99 14.13 -16.95 23.70
CA PHE A 99 13.95 -16.09 24.88
C PHE A 99 13.30 -14.72 24.58
N LEU A 100 13.09 -14.36 23.30
CA LEU A 100 12.43 -13.10 22.91
C LEU A 100 10.97 -13.30 22.48
N ALA A 101 10.47 -14.54 22.42
CA ALA A 101 9.17 -14.87 21.86
C ALA A 101 8.02 -13.95 22.34
N GLU A 102 7.96 -13.65 23.63
CA GLU A 102 6.86 -12.88 24.25
C GLU A 102 6.92 -11.36 24.01
N SER A 103 8.04 -10.83 23.51
CA SER A 103 8.28 -9.38 23.36
C SER A 103 8.61 -8.96 21.92
N ARG A 104 8.37 -9.84 20.94
CA ARG A 104 8.65 -9.53 19.54
C ARG A 104 7.71 -8.44 19.04
N THR A 105 8.32 -7.31 18.73
CA THR A 105 7.70 -6.27 17.91
C THR A 105 8.22 -6.38 16.48
N CYS A 106 7.51 -5.74 15.56
CA CYS A 106 7.89 -5.63 14.17
C CYS A 106 7.75 -4.19 13.70
N SER A 107 8.47 -3.84 12.63
CA SER A 107 8.26 -2.59 11.93
C SER A 107 7.05 -2.73 11.01
N SER A 108 6.14 -1.76 11.09
CA SER A 108 4.92 -1.68 10.30
C SER A 108 4.68 -0.27 9.77
N ASP A 109 3.66 -0.10 8.95
CA ASP A 109 3.14 1.25 8.64
C ASP A 109 2.34 1.88 9.80
N ALA A 110 2.23 1.19 10.95
CA ALA A 110 1.81 1.75 12.23
C ALA A 110 2.98 2.14 13.16
N GLY A 111 4.23 1.98 12.71
CA GLY A 111 5.42 2.09 13.56
C GLY A 111 5.83 0.74 14.16
N GLU A 112 6.39 0.76 15.37
CA GLU A 112 6.74 -0.46 16.10
C GLU A 112 5.52 -1.02 16.82
N VAL A 113 5.12 -2.25 16.48
CA VAL A 113 3.90 -2.90 16.99
C VAL A 113 4.12 -4.40 17.16
N LYS A 114 3.31 -5.08 17.97
CA LYS A 114 3.28 -6.55 17.94
C LYS A 114 2.69 -7.02 16.62
N ALA A 115 3.33 -8.01 16.01
CA ALA A 115 2.93 -8.49 14.69
C ALA A 115 1.50 -9.02 14.71
N GLU A 116 1.13 -9.81 15.72
CA GLU A 116 -0.17 -10.45 15.84
C GLU A 116 -1.30 -9.42 15.95
N GLU A 117 -1.09 -8.35 16.71
CA GLU A 117 -2.05 -7.26 16.89
C GLU A 117 -2.24 -6.48 15.58
N TYR A 118 -1.14 -6.16 14.88
CA TYR A 118 -1.20 -5.50 13.57
C TYR A 118 -1.87 -6.38 12.52
N ILE A 119 -1.47 -7.65 12.40
CA ILE A 119 -2.03 -8.59 11.43
C ILE A 119 -3.54 -8.74 11.66
N ALA A 120 -3.99 -8.87 12.92
CA ALA A 120 -5.42 -8.94 13.24
C ALA A 120 -6.17 -7.66 12.85
N TYR A 121 -5.60 -6.48 13.11
CA TYR A 121 -6.16 -5.19 12.69
C TYR A 121 -6.25 -5.11 11.16
N ALA A 122 -5.15 -5.37 10.45
CA ALA A 122 -5.05 -5.24 9.00
C ALA A 122 -6.00 -6.20 8.29
N ILE A 123 -6.05 -7.48 8.70
CA ILE A 123 -7.01 -8.46 8.14
C ILE A 123 -8.43 -7.97 8.33
N GLY A 124 -8.81 -7.53 9.53
CA GLY A 124 -10.19 -7.10 9.78
C GLY A 124 -10.57 -5.85 8.99
N LEU A 125 -9.67 -4.87 8.88
CA LEU A 125 -9.88 -3.69 8.06
C LEU A 125 -10.00 -4.06 6.58
N LEU A 126 -9.07 -4.85 6.04
CA LEU A 126 -9.08 -5.23 4.62
C LEU A 126 -10.31 -6.07 4.25
N ARG A 127 -10.82 -6.93 5.15
CA ARG A 127 -12.09 -7.66 4.93
C ARG A 127 -13.29 -6.75 4.73
N ILE A 128 -13.32 -5.57 5.35
CA ILE A 128 -14.37 -4.58 5.09
C ILE A 128 -14.32 -4.20 3.61
N PHE A 129 -13.12 -3.92 3.07
CA PHE A 129 -12.94 -3.47 1.70
C PHE A 129 -13.07 -4.57 0.64
N GLU A 130 -12.80 -5.83 1.00
CA GLU A 130 -13.05 -7.00 0.13
C GLU A 130 -14.50 -7.50 0.16
N SER A 131 -15.35 -6.95 1.04
CA SER A 131 -16.76 -7.32 1.07
C SER A 131 -17.54 -6.79 -0.15
N ASP A 132 -18.69 -7.40 -0.42
CA ASP A 132 -19.61 -6.99 -1.50
C ASP A 132 -20.46 -5.74 -1.15
N LYS A 133 -20.13 -5.03 -0.05
CA LYS A 133 -20.84 -3.82 0.38
C LYS A 133 -20.58 -2.64 -0.55
N THR A 134 -21.45 -1.64 -0.50
CA THR A 134 -21.20 -0.37 -1.21
C THR A 134 -20.00 0.36 -0.61
N ILE A 135 -19.33 1.22 -1.39
CA ILE A 135 -18.17 1.96 -0.88
C ILE A 135 -18.52 2.85 0.31
N SER A 136 -19.74 3.40 0.36
CA SER A 136 -20.21 4.21 1.48
C SER A 136 -20.29 3.40 2.78
N GLU A 137 -20.83 2.17 2.72
CA GLU A 137 -20.89 1.26 3.86
C GLU A 137 -19.50 0.81 4.29
N LYS A 138 -18.63 0.43 3.34
CA LYS A 138 -17.23 0.07 3.61
C LYS A 138 -16.51 1.17 4.39
N MET A 139 -16.66 2.42 3.95
CA MET A 139 -16.01 3.57 4.58
C MET A 139 -16.59 3.87 5.97
N ALA A 140 -17.90 3.76 6.16
CA ALA A 140 -18.53 3.95 7.47
C ALA A 140 -18.07 2.89 8.49
N GLU A 141 -17.94 1.63 8.06
CA GLU A 141 -17.41 0.55 8.90
C GLU A 141 -15.93 0.73 9.20
N ALA A 142 -15.13 1.19 8.23
CA ALA A 142 -13.71 1.46 8.44
C ALA A 142 -13.50 2.56 9.50
N VAL A 143 -14.28 3.64 9.47
CA VAL A 143 -14.21 4.72 10.48
C VAL A 143 -14.50 4.21 11.89
N SER A 144 -15.46 3.29 12.03
CA SER A 144 -15.85 2.75 13.34
C SER A 144 -15.04 1.53 13.78
N TYR A 145 -14.14 1.02 12.92
CA TYR A 145 -13.46 -0.27 13.10
C TYR A 145 -12.62 -0.34 14.38
N ALA A 146 -11.95 0.77 14.74
CA ALA A 146 -11.10 0.87 15.92
C ALA A 146 -11.83 1.36 17.19
N GLU A 147 -13.06 1.89 17.10
CA GLU A 147 -13.71 2.62 18.19
C GLU A 147 -13.80 1.85 19.52
N ASN A 148 -13.95 0.53 19.44
CA ASN A 148 -14.20 -0.36 20.58
C ASN A 148 -12.97 -1.14 21.07
N SER A 149 -11.75 -0.85 20.57
CA SER A 149 -10.52 -1.49 21.04
C SER A 149 -9.37 -0.49 21.09
N GLU A 150 -8.75 -0.38 22.27
CA GLU A 150 -7.63 0.53 22.49
C GLU A 150 -6.41 0.10 21.67
N GLU A 151 -6.20 -1.21 21.54
CA GLU A 151 -5.14 -1.81 20.73
C GLU A 151 -5.30 -1.40 19.26
N LYS A 152 -6.52 -1.52 18.72
CA LYS A 152 -6.81 -1.10 17.34
C LYS A 152 -6.63 0.41 17.16
N LYS A 153 -7.02 1.23 18.14
CA LYS A 153 -6.82 2.69 18.08
C LYS A 153 -5.35 3.06 18.00
N GLN A 154 -4.50 2.40 18.78
CA GLN A 154 -3.06 2.64 18.76
C GLN A 154 -2.46 2.32 17.39
N ILE A 155 -2.83 1.17 16.81
CA ILE A 155 -2.41 0.78 15.46
C ILE A 155 -2.89 1.81 14.43
N GLU A 156 -4.18 2.15 14.46
CA GLU A 156 -4.76 3.12 13.53
C GLU A 156 -4.08 4.50 13.63
N GLN A 157 -3.84 5.01 14.84
CA GLN A 157 -3.11 6.27 15.04
C GLN A 157 -1.69 6.20 14.44
N GLY A 158 -1.01 5.06 14.60
CA GLY A 158 0.27 4.80 13.97
C GLY A 158 0.20 4.92 12.44
N ILE A 159 -0.81 4.27 11.84
CA ILE A 159 -1.08 4.30 10.40
C ILE A 159 -1.33 5.74 9.95
N LEU A 160 -2.28 6.44 10.58
CA LEU A 160 -2.61 7.83 10.25
C LEU A 160 -1.37 8.73 10.27
N LYS A 161 -0.52 8.58 11.29
CA LYS A 161 0.75 9.32 11.38
C LYS A 161 1.72 8.97 10.24
N CYS A 162 1.83 7.70 9.87
CA CYS A 162 2.72 7.25 8.80
C CYS A 162 2.30 7.83 7.44
N TYR A 163 1.00 7.75 7.12
CA TYR A 163 0.44 8.25 5.86
C TYR A 163 0.17 9.76 5.86
N ARG A 164 0.26 10.42 7.02
CA ARG A 164 -0.04 11.85 7.23
C ARG A 164 -1.49 12.21 6.91
N GLU A 165 -2.41 11.31 7.25
CA GLU A 165 -3.84 11.48 7.03
C GLU A 165 -4.55 11.65 8.37
N SER A 166 -5.72 12.31 8.37
CA SER A 166 -6.55 12.49 9.56
C SER A 166 -7.61 11.41 9.75
N SER A 167 -7.85 10.58 8.72
CA SER A 167 -8.87 9.53 8.76
C SER A 167 -8.41 8.27 8.04
N ILE A 168 -8.82 7.11 8.55
CA ILE A 168 -8.44 5.82 7.98
C ILE A 168 -9.01 5.65 6.57
N VAL A 169 -10.13 6.30 6.25
CA VAL A 169 -10.71 6.28 4.90
C VAL A 169 -9.80 6.99 3.88
N ASP A 170 -9.15 8.10 4.27
CA ASP A 170 -8.19 8.81 3.41
C ASP A 170 -6.88 8.02 3.22
N VAL A 171 -6.57 7.08 4.12
CA VAL A 171 -5.52 6.07 3.89
C VAL A 171 -6.03 5.02 2.91
N MET A 172 -7.21 4.47 3.16
CA MET A 172 -7.77 3.35 2.39
C MET A 172 -8.13 3.71 0.94
N VAL A 173 -8.37 4.98 0.63
CA VAL A 173 -8.59 5.40 -0.77
C VAL A 173 -7.40 5.16 -1.70
N ARG A 174 -6.22 4.86 -1.14
CA ARG A 174 -5.02 4.46 -1.88
C ARG A 174 -5.08 3.01 -2.37
N TYR A 175 -5.96 2.21 -1.77
CA TYR A 175 -6.05 0.76 -1.97
C TYR A 175 -7.35 0.30 -2.63
N ILE A 176 -8.29 1.22 -2.87
CA ILE A 176 -9.54 0.95 -3.60
C ILE A 176 -9.41 1.32 -5.08
N THR A 177 -10.40 0.90 -5.87
CA THR A 177 -10.45 1.26 -7.29
C THR A 177 -10.71 2.75 -7.49
N GLU A 178 -10.31 3.28 -8.65
CA GLU A 178 -10.58 4.68 -8.98
C GLU A 178 -12.08 4.99 -9.02
N SER A 179 -12.90 4.07 -9.52
CA SER A 179 -14.36 4.21 -9.56
C SER A 179 -14.95 4.31 -8.15
N GLU A 180 -14.58 3.42 -7.22
CA GLU A 180 -15.03 3.49 -5.82
C GLU A 180 -14.58 4.80 -5.15
N ARG A 181 -13.35 5.24 -5.41
CA ARG A 181 -12.84 6.52 -4.90
C ARG A 181 -13.68 7.70 -5.41
N PHE A 182 -14.03 7.71 -6.69
CA PHE A 182 -14.87 8.75 -7.28
C PHE A 182 -16.28 8.74 -6.71
N GLU A 183 -16.89 7.55 -6.61
CA GLU A 183 -18.20 7.37 -5.99
C GLU A 183 -18.22 7.90 -4.55
N TYR A 184 -17.22 7.55 -3.74
CA TYR A 184 -17.16 7.98 -2.35
C TYR A 184 -16.99 9.50 -2.20
N TYR A 185 -16.20 10.16 -3.05
CA TYR A 185 -15.97 11.61 -2.95
C TYR A 185 -16.89 12.45 -3.84
N LEU A 186 -17.84 11.82 -4.54
CA LEU A 186 -18.66 12.47 -5.55
C LEU A 186 -19.34 13.74 -5.03
N ASP A 187 -19.92 13.65 -3.83
CA ASP A 187 -20.67 14.72 -3.17
C ASP A 187 -19.88 15.47 -2.09
N LYS A 188 -18.60 15.15 -1.90
CA LYS A 188 -17.78 15.74 -0.84
C LYS A 188 -17.06 16.99 -1.34
N PRO A 189 -17.10 18.11 -0.59
CA PRO A 189 -16.37 19.31 -0.95
C PRO A 189 -14.85 19.09 -0.85
N GLU A 190 -14.09 19.98 -1.48
CA GLU A 190 -12.61 20.00 -1.42
C GLU A 190 -11.89 18.81 -2.07
N LYS A 191 -12.62 17.96 -2.79
CA LYS A 191 -12.06 16.78 -3.47
C LYS A 191 -11.98 16.93 -5.00
N LEU A 192 -12.18 18.15 -5.52
CA LEU A 192 -12.09 18.45 -6.96
C LEU A 192 -10.73 18.10 -7.58
N THR A 193 -9.64 18.14 -6.81
CA THR A 193 -8.29 17.80 -7.28
C THR A 193 -8.08 16.30 -7.54
N LEU A 194 -9.06 15.45 -7.19
CA LEU A 194 -9.08 14.06 -7.61
C LEU A 194 -9.39 13.90 -9.11
N VAL A 195 -9.93 14.95 -9.74
CA VAL A 195 -10.24 14.98 -11.16
C VAL A 195 -8.99 15.34 -11.96
N ASN A 196 -8.59 14.44 -12.86
CA ASN A 196 -7.54 14.65 -13.84
C ASN A 196 -7.80 15.94 -14.63
N GLY A 197 -6.77 16.76 -14.76
CA GLY A 197 -6.88 18.10 -15.34
C GLY A 197 -7.25 19.20 -14.34
N VAL A 198 -7.62 18.86 -13.10
CA VAL A 198 -7.90 19.82 -12.02
C VAL A 198 -6.75 19.88 -11.02
N ASN A 199 -5.95 20.94 -11.11
CA ASN A 199 -4.96 21.29 -10.07
C ASN A 199 -5.55 22.28 -9.06
N ASP A 200 -4.80 22.62 -8.01
CA ASP A 200 -5.26 23.53 -6.94
C ASP A 200 -5.77 24.88 -7.49
N LYS A 201 -5.11 25.45 -8.52
CA LYS A 201 -5.52 26.73 -9.11
C LYS A 201 -6.87 26.62 -9.82
N ILE A 202 -7.06 25.53 -10.56
CA ILE A 202 -8.32 25.26 -11.26
C ILE A 202 -9.42 24.95 -10.25
N ALA A 203 -9.12 24.16 -9.20
CA ALA A 203 -10.05 23.90 -8.11
C ALA A 203 -10.51 25.20 -7.43
N SER A 204 -9.60 26.17 -7.22
CA SER A 204 -9.98 27.50 -6.73
C SER A 204 -10.91 28.25 -7.68
N SER A 205 -10.62 28.26 -8.99
CA SER A 205 -11.50 28.92 -9.98
C SER A 205 -12.87 28.24 -10.14
N LEU A 206 -12.94 26.92 -10.01
CA LEU A 206 -14.19 26.17 -9.95
C LEU A 206 -15.01 26.58 -8.71
N LYS A 207 -14.37 26.64 -7.53
CA LYS A 207 -15.00 27.08 -6.28
C LYS A 207 -15.50 28.52 -6.38
N GLU A 208 -14.72 29.44 -6.94
CA GLU A 208 -15.13 30.83 -7.21
C GLU A 208 -16.33 30.92 -8.16
N SER A 209 -16.50 29.93 -9.04
CA SER A 209 -17.64 29.81 -9.97
C SER A 209 -18.83 29.05 -9.36
N GLY A 210 -18.78 28.72 -8.07
CA GLY A 210 -19.86 28.03 -7.35
C GLY A 210 -19.83 26.50 -7.41
N ILE A 211 -18.82 25.90 -8.05
CA ILE A 211 -18.66 24.44 -8.16
C ILE A 211 -17.76 23.96 -7.03
N GLN A 212 -18.33 23.21 -6.08
CA GLN A 212 -17.62 22.74 -4.88
C GLN A 212 -17.32 21.24 -4.89
N THR A 213 -18.13 20.47 -5.63
CA THR A 213 -18.10 19.00 -5.60
C THR A 213 -17.84 18.40 -6.98
N ILE A 214 -17.36 17.14 -7.00
CA ILE A 214 -17.15 16.39 -8.25
C ILE A 214 -18.50 16.18 -8.97
N LYS A 215 -19.58 15.97 -8.21
CA LYS A 215 -20.95 15.84 -8.71
C LYS A 215 -21.37 17.06 -9.53
N GLU A 216 -21.19 18.26 -8.99
CA GLU A 216 -21.52 19.49 -9.70
C GLU A 216 -20.66 19.67 -10.96
N LEU A 217 -19.36 19.38 -10.85
CA LEU A 217 -18.43 19.43 -11.97
C LEU A 217 -18.83 18.46 -13.10
N SER A 218 -19.37 17.29 -12.76
CA SER A 218 -19.80 16.27 -13.73
C SER A 218 -20.98 16.68 -14.61
N TYR A 219 -21.76 17.70 -14.20
CA TYR A 219 -22.89 18.21 -14.98
C TYR A 219 -22.51 19.30 -16.00
N LEU A 220 -21.25 19.76 -15.98
CA LEU A 220 -20.80 20.84 -16.87
C LEU A 220 -20.46 20.31 -18.25
N THR A 221 -20.79 21.10 -19.27
CA THR A 221 -20.38 20.86 -20.66
C THR A 221 -18.98 21.37 -20.93
N GLU A 222 -18.41 21.01 -22.08
CA GLU A 222 -17.11 21.54 -22.53
C GLU A 222 -17.13 23.07 -22.60
N ASP A 223 -18.23 23.67 -23.07
CA ASP A 223 -18.40 25.12 -23.19
C ASP A 223 -18.47 25.78 -21.81
N ASP A 224 -19.20 25.18 -20.86
CA ASP A 224 -19.24 25.68 -19.48
C ASP A 224 -17.85 25.70 -18.85
N LEU A 225 -17.07 24.63 -19.05
CA LEU A 225 -15.72 24.49 -18.53
C LEU A 225 -14.75 25.51 -19.14
N ILE A 226 -14.80 25.74 -20.46
CA ILE A 226 -13.90 26.71 -21.14
C ILE A 226 -14.16 28.15 -20.69
N ASN A 227 -15.38 28.47 -20.25
CA ASN A 227 -15.71 29.78 -19.71
C ASN A 227 -15.10 30.04 -18.32
N ILE A 228 -14.60 29.00 -17.64
CA ILE A 228 -13.95 29.10 -16.34
C ILE A 228 -12.48 29.45 -16.53
N LYS A 229 -12.05 30.50 -15.83
CA LYS A 229 -10.68 31.01 -15.91
C LYS A 229 -9.65 29.90 -15.65
N GLY A 230 -8.71 29.73 -16.60
CA GLY A 230 -7.60 28.78 -16.48
C GLY A 230 -7.91 27.37 -17.01
N ILE A 231 -9.14 27.11 -17.44
CA ILE A 231 -9.53 25.88 -18.13
C ILE A 231 -9.58 26.17 -19.64
N GLY A 232 -8.62 25.61 -20.38
CA GLY A 232 -8.66 25.62 -21.84
C GLY A 232 -9.29 24.34 -22.38
N ARG A 233 -9.56 24.31 -23.69
CA ARG A 233 -10.18 23.18 -24.40
C ARG A 233 -9.56 21.82 -24.04
N VAL A 234 -8.24 21.70 -24.05
CA VAL A 234 -7.55 20.43 -23.75
C VAL A 234 -7.88 19.93 -22.34
N ARG A 235 -7.86 20.82 -21.34
CA ARG A 235 -8.19 20.45 -19.96
C ARG A 235 -9.66 20.10 -19.77
N ALA A 236 -10.55 20.84 -20.44
CA ALA A 236 -11.97 20.52 -20.43
C ALA A 236 -12.21 19.09 -20.96
N GLN A 237 -11.54 18.72 -22.05
CA GLN A 237 -11.62 17.37 -22.62
C GLN A 237 -11.03 16.30 -21.68
N GLU A 238 -9.91 16.57 -21.00
CA GLU A 238 -9.34 15.65 -19.99
C GLU A 238 -10.32 15.38 -18.84
N ILE A 239 -10.98 16.42 -18.32
CA ILE A 239 -11.97 16.32 -17.24
C ILE A 239 -13.16 15.47 -17.69
N LEU A 240 -13.75 15.79 -18.85
CA LEU A 240 -14.90 15.07 -19.40
C LEU A 240 -14.57 13.60 -19.71
N ALA A 241 -13.38 13.35 -20.26
CA ALA A 241 -12.92 12.00 -20.55
C ALA A 241 -12.75 11.16 -19.26
N GLN A 242 -12.36 11.78 -18.15
CA GLN A 242 -12.31 11.06 -16.88
C GLN A 242 -13.71 10.68 -16.40
N PHE A 243 -14.68 11.59 -16.47
CA PHE A 243 -16.05 11.26 -16.07
C PHE A 243 -16.63 10.13 -16.90
N SER A 244 -16.45 10.12 -18.23
CA SER A 244 -16.90 9.00 -19.06
C SER A 244 -16.26 7.64 -18.73
N ARG A 245 -15.15 7.63 -17.98
CA ARG A 245 -14.45 6.40 -17.57
C ARG A 245 -14.91 5.89 -16.20
N VAL A 246 -15.32 6.78 -15.29
CA VAL A 246 -15.55 6.46 -13.87
C VAL A 246 -16.98 6.69 -13.41
N LEU A 247 -17.81 7.40 -14.20
CA LEU A 247 -19.24 7.64 -14.00
C LEU A 247 -20.03 7.09 -15.20
#